data_AF-A0A8C5RNN6-F1
#
_entry.id   AF-A0A8C5RNN6-F1
#
_cell.length_a   1.000
_cell.length_b   1.000
_cell.length_c   1.000
_cell.angle_alpha   90.00
_cell.angle_beta   90.00
_cell.angle_gamma   90.00
#
_symmetry.space_group_name_H-M   'P 1'
#
loop_
_entity.id
_entity.type
_entity.pdbx_description
1 polymer ?
#
loop_
_entity_poly.entity_id
_entity_poly.type
_entity_poly.pdbx_seq_one_letter_code
_entity_poly.pdbx_strand_id
1 'polypeptide(L)'
;MAPIPAYLNPAAVLVLVSCDLCLVRANRPPSPVNVTVTQLKANSAMVSWDVPEGDVIIGYAISQQRQDGQMQRFIREVNTTNRACVLWDLAEDADYIIQVQSIGLHGESQASKRVHFRTLKQSDRLPSNSSNQGDITMEGLDKERQLQTGEIIIIVVVLLMWAGEFLLRSLDLGRIVAGSQVFTWHVHKCCFSKICL
;
A
#
# COMPACT_ATOMS: atom_id res chain seq x y z
N MET A 1 39.29 -28.11 39.97
CA MET A 1 39.09 -27.22 38.80
C MET A 1 39.36 -28.07 37.57
N ALA A 2 38.34 -28.76 37.05
CA ALA A 2 38.51 -29.63 35.89
C ALA A 2 38.44 -28.79 34.61
N PRO A 3 39.41 -28.89 33.69
CA PRO A 3 39.32 -28.19 32.42
C PRO A 3 38.24 -28.87 31.58
N ILE A 4 37.23 -28.12 31.17
CA ILE A 4 36.23 -28.60 30.20
C ILE A 4 36.95 -28.68 28.85
N PRO A 5 37.18 -29.85 28.23
CA PRO A 5 37.67 -29.89 26.88
C PRO A 5 36.44 -29.76 25.98
N ALA A 6 36.01 -28.52 25.73
CA ALA A 6 35.00 -28.26 24.71
C ALA A 6 35.65 -28.33 23.32
N TYR A 7 36.14 -29.52 22.94
CA TYR A 7 36.39 -29.85 21.54
C TYR A 7 35.04 -30.15 20.90
N LEU A 8 34.25 -29.10 20.70
CA LEU A 8 33.04 -29.16 19.90
C LEU A 8 33.47 -29.49 18.48
N ASN A 9 33.17 -30.73 18.06
CA ASN A 9 33.41 -31.19 16.70
C ASN A 9 32.80 -30.16 15.72
N PRO A 10 33.57 -29.64 14.74
CA PRO A 10 33.05 -28.68 13.77
C PRO A 10 31.80 -29.20 13.05
N ALA A 11 31.66 -30.52 12.86
CA ALA A 11 30.45 -31.14 12.34
C ALA A 11 29.25 -31.01 13.30
N ALA A 12 29.46 -31.15 14.62
CA ALA A 12 28.40 -30.97 15.61
C ALA A 12 27.97 -29.49 15.69
N VAL A 13 28.92 -28.55 15.60
CA VAL A 13 28.61 -27.12 15.50
C VAL A 13 27.81 -26.81 14.23
N LEU A 14 28.21 -27.37 13.08
CA LEU A 14 27.53 -27.17 11.81
C LEU A 14 26.11 -27.77 11.81
N VAL A 15 25.93 -28.93 12.44
CA VAL A 15 24.62 -29.58 12.62
C VAL A 15 23.73 -28.74 13.53
N LEU A 16 24.24 -28.25 14.67
CA LEU A 16 23.49 -27.37 15.58
C LEU A 16 23.06 -26.09 14.87
N VAL A 17 23.97 -25.41 14.16
CA VAL A 17 23.68 -24.20 13.37
C VAL A 17 22.66 -24.49 12.26
N SER A 18 22.75 -25.65 11.61
CA SER A 18 21.76 -26.06 10.60
C SER A 18 20.40 -26.34 11.21
N CYS A 19 20.33 -26.96 12.39
CA CYS A 19 19.08 -27.22 13.11
C CYS A 19 18.43 -25.92 13.56
N ASP A 20 19.20 -24.99 14.12
CA ASP A 20 18.70 -23.68 14.54
C ASP A 20 18.19 -22.87 13.35
N LEU A 21 18.89 -22.89 12.21
CA LEU A 21 18.44 -22.22 10.99
C LEU A 21 17.15 -22.84 10.43
N CYS A 22 17.01 -24.16 10.50
CA CYS A 22 15.79 -24.87 10.09
C CYS A 22 14.60 -24.53 11.02
N LEU A 23 14.81 -24.49 12.34
CA LEU A 23 13.79 -24.14 13.32
C LEU A 23 13.34 -22.67 13.19
N VAL A 24 14.28 -21.75 12.92
CA VAL A 24 13.95 -20.33 12.64
C VAL A 24 13.12 -20.19 11.36
N ARG A 25 13.30 -21.08 10.38
CA ARG A 25 12.49 -21.09 9.16
C ARG A 25 11.09 -21.70 9.38
N ALA A 26 10.96 -22.66 10.31
CA ALA A 26 9.69 -23.33 10.62
C ALA A 26 8.67 -22.44 11.35
N ASN A 27 9.11 -21.37 12.01
CA ASN A 27 8.21 -20.46 12.75
C ASN A 27 7.74 -19.24 11.96
N ARG A 28 8.15 -19.09 10.69
CA ARG A 28 7.78 -17.94 9.87
C ARG A 28 6.50 -18.20 9.08
N PRO A 29 5.64 -17.18 8.91
CA PRO A 29 4.42 -17.32 8.13
C PRO A 29 4.70 -17.68 6.66
N PRO A 30 3.72 -18.25 5.93
CA PRO A 30 3.85 -18.56 4.52
C PRO A 30 4.02 -17.28 3.70
N SER A 31 4.89 -17.35 2.70
CA SER A 31 5.12 -16.26 1.75
C SER A 31 3.89 -16.05 0.85
N PRO A 32 3.54 -14.79 0.54
CA PRO A 32 2.48 -14.49 -0.40
C PRO A 32 2.76 -15.07 -1.79
N VAL A 33 1.70 -15.57 -2.42
CA VAL A 33 1.69 -16.14 -3.78
C VAL A 33 0.72 -15.34 -4.65
N ASN A 34 0.72 -15.61 -5.96
CA ASN A 34 -0.18 -14.94 -6.92
C ASN A 34 -0.16 -13.40 -6.83
N VAL A 35 1.01 -12.82 -6.59
CA VAL A 35 1.16 -11.36 -6.56
C VAL A 35 0.86 -10.82 -7.95
N THR A 36 -0.13 -9.95 -8.03
CA THR A 36 -0.65 -9.37 -9.28
C THR A 36 -0.80 -7.86 -9.14
N VAL A 37 -0.63 -7.15 -10.24
CA VAL A 37 -0.82 -5.70 -10.30
C VAL A 37 -2.00 -5.41 -11.22
N THR A 38 -2.98 -4.69 -10.71
CA THR A 38 -4.21 -4.31 -11.40
C THR A 38 -4.48 -2.82 -11.22
N GLN A 39 -5.52 -2.30 -11.88
CA GLN A 39 -5.91 -0.89 -11.79
C GLN A 39 -4.74 0.09 -12.02
N LEU A 40 -3.89 -0.21 -13.00
CA LEU A 40 -2.75 0.62 -13.35
C LEU A 40 -3.21 2.00 -13.82
N LYS A 41 -2.63 3.04 -13.22
CA LYS A 41 -2.80 4.45 -13.59
C LYS A 41 -1.42 5.08 -13.76
N ALA A 42 -1.41 6.36 -14.11
CA ALA A 42 -0.15 7.11 -14.24
C ALA A 42 0.59 7.25 -12.91
N ASN A 43 -0.14 7.35 -11.79
CA ASN A 43 0.44 7.63 -10.48
C ASN A 43 0.07 6.61 -9.39
N SER A 44 -0.62 5.53 -9.75
CA SER A 44 -1.11 4.55 -8.79
C SER A 44 -1.32 3.18 -9.43
N ALA A 45 -1.29 2.15 -8.60
CA ALA A 45 -1.52 0.78 -9.00
C ALA A 45 -2.10 0.00 -7.80
N MET A 46 -2.92 -1.01 -8.05
CA MET A 46 -3.40 -1.91 -7.00
C MET A 46 -2.59 -3.20 -7.05
N VAL A 47 -1.99 -3.60 -5.93
CA VAL A 47 -1.29 -4.88 -5.80
C VAL A 47 -2.17 -5.81 -4.98
N SER A 48 -2.40 -7.02 -5.49
CA SER A 48 -3.15 -8.08 -4.80
C SER A 48 -2.34 -9.36 -4.73
N TRP A 49 -2.56 -10.17 -3.71
CA TRP A 49 -1.86 -11.44 -3.49
C TRP A 49 -2.77 -12.46 -2.79
N ASP A 50 -2.31 -13.71 -2.78
CA ASP A 50 -2.91 -14.80 -2.02
C ASP A 50 -1.92 -15.29 -0.97
N VAL A 51 -2.44 -15.94 0.08
CA VAL A 51 -1.61 -16.57 1.12
C VAL A 51 -2.05 -18.02 1.27
N PRO A 52 -1.11 -18.98 1.21
CA PRO A 52 -1.39 -20.38 1.55
C PRO A 52 -1.94 -20.51 2.97
N GLU A 53 -2.80 -21.49 3.19
CA GLU A 53 -3.29 -21.82 4.54
C GLU A 53 -2.15 -22.39 5.39
N GLY A 54 -2.08 -22.02 6.67
CA GLY A 54 -1.09 -22.60 7.58
C GLY A 54 -0.82 -21.79 8.85
N ASP A 55 -0.77 -20.44 8.75
CA ASP A 55 -0.40 -19.57 9.87
C ASP A 55 -1.30 -18.35 10.03
N VAL A 56 -1.35 -17.84 11.26
CA VAL A 56 -2.03 -16.57 11.59
C VAL A 56 -1.22 -15.40 11.05
N ILE A 57 -1.75 -14.75 10.02
CA ILE A 57 -1.19 -13.53 9.45
C ILE A 57 -1.74 -12.31 10.20
N ILE A 58 -0.85 -11.48 10.70
CA ILE A 58 -1.18 -10.22 11.39
C ILE A 58 -1.05 -9.01 10.46
N GLY A 59 -0.46 -9.17 9.27
CA GLY A 59 -0.31 -8.09 8.32
C GLY A 59 0.58 -8.44 7.13
N TYR A 60 0.92 -7.42 6.35
CA TYR A 60 1.76 -7.54 5.15
C TYR A 60 2.75 -6.38 5.05
N ALA A 61 3.93 -6.68 4.53
CA ALA A 61 4.93 -5.71 4.13
C ALA A 61 5.11 -5.76 2.62
N ILE A 62 5.03 -4.61 1.95
CA ILE A 62 5.19 -4.45 0.52
C ILE A 62 6.45 -3.64 0.29
N SER A 63 7.43 -4.22 -0.39
CA SER A 63 8.60 -3.49 -0.88
C SER A 63 8.35 -3.08 -2.32
N GLN A 64 8.51 -1.80 -2.60
CA GLN A 64 8.47 -1.19 -3.92
C GLN A 64 9.84 -0.61 -4.23
N GLN A 65 10.35 -0.87 -5.43
CA GLN A 65 11.61 -0.32 -5.90
C GLN A 65 11.45 0.15 -7.35
N ARG A 66 11.90 1.37 -7.68
CA ARG A 66 12.04 1.78 -9.07
C ARG A 66 13.22 1.04 -9.70
N GLN A 67 13.06 0.62 -10.94
CA GLN A 67 14.10 -0.14 -11.64
C GLN A 67 15.39 0.68 -11.87
N ASP A 68 15.28 2.01 -11.89
CA ASP A 68 16.42 2.94 -11.94
C ASP A 68 17.24 3.01 -10.63
N GLY A 69 16.77 2.34 -9.56
CA GLY A 69 17.40 2.33 -8.24
C GLY A 69 17.28 3.64 -7.47
N GLN A 70 16.62 4.67 -8.02
CA GLN A 70 16.52 6.00 -7.42
C GLN A 70 15.58 6.04 -6.22
N MET A 71 14.62 5.11 -6.16
CA MET A 71 13.59 5.11 -5.14
C MET A 71 13.27 3.69 -4.66
N GLN A 72 13.22 3.54 -3.35
CA GLN A 72 12.71 2.35 -2.68
C GLN A 72 11.75 2.78 -1.56
N ARG A 73 10.61 2.12 -1.47
CA ARG A 73 9.58 2.37 -0.47
C ARG A 73 9.16 1.05 0.16
N PHE A 74 8.98 1.07 1.46
CA PHE A 74 8.41 -0.04 2.22
C PHE A 74 7.07 0.40 2.81
N ILE A 75 6.03 -0.38 2.55
CA ILE A 75 4.69 -0.15 3.09
C ILE A 75 4.41 -1.30 4.02
N ARG A 76 4.08 -1.00 5.27
CA ARG A 76 3.78 -2.02 6.29
C ARG A 76 2.37 -1.83 6.80
N GLU A 77 1.51 -2.81 6.55
CA GLU A 77 0.13 -2.85 7.00
C GLU A 77 -0.04 -3.94 8.06
N VAL A 78 -0.37 -3.55 9.29
CA VAL A 78 -0.62 -4.48 10.41
C VAL A 78 -2.06 -4.40 10.86
N ASN A 79 -2.52 -5.46 11.53
CA ASN A 79 -3.91 -5.64 11.94
C ASN A 79 -4.87 -5.63 10.75
N THR A 80 -4.42 -6.21 9.63
CA THR A 80 -5.21 -6.35 8.42
C THR A 80 -5.11 -7.77 7.89
N THR A 81 -6.24 -8.27 7.39
CA THR A 81 -6.31 -9.50 6.60
C THR A 81 -6.49 -9.18 5.11
N ASN A 82 -6.56 -7.89 4.75
CA ASN A 82 -6.71 -7.46 3.38
C ASN A 82 -5.50 -7.94 2.56
N ARG A 83 -5.78 -8.59 1.44
CA ARG A 83 -4.77 -9.16 0.54
C ARG A 83 -4.53 -8.27 -0.68
N ALA A 84 -4.82 -6.98 -0.53
CA ALA A 84 -4.57 -5.97 -1.54
C ALA A 84 -4.16 -4.65 -0.89
N CYS A 85 -3.21 -3.97 -1.55
CA CYS A 85 -2.73 -2.65 -1.17
C CYS A 85 -2.66 -1.76 -2.42
N VAL A 86 -3.13 -0.52 -2.30
CA VAL A 86 -2.99 0.46 -3.36
C VAL A 86 -1.62 1.13 -3.19
N LEU A 87 -0.84 1.20 -4.26
CA LEU A 87 0.38 1.99 -4.34
C LEU A 87 0.04 3.37 -4.89
N TRP A 88 0.58 4.42 -4.28
CA TRP A 88 0.34 5.82 -4.62
C TRP A 88 1.64 6.59 -4.82
N ASP A 89 1.54 7.80 -5.38
CA ASP A 89 2.67 8.68 -5.73
C ASP A 89 3.71 8.00 -6.62
N LEU A 90 3.25 7.20 -7.58
CA LEU A 90 4.14 6.63 -8.59
C LEU A 90 4.47 7.69 -9.64
N ALA A 91 5.72 7.70 -10.09
CA ALA A 91 6.08 8.40 -11.33
C ALA A 91 5.38 7.74 -12.53
N GLU A 92 4.92 8.57 -13.47
CA GLU A 92 4.37 8.12 -14.75
C GLU A 92 5.43 7.49 -15.66
N ASP A 93 4.98 6.62 -16.57
CA ASP A 93 5.83 5.90 -17.53
C ASP A 93 7.14 5.35 -16.93
N ALA A 94 7.03 4.73 -15.76
CA ALA A 94 8.17 4.27 -14.98
C ALA A 94 8.04 2.80 -14.58
N ASP A 95 9.15 2.09 -14.62
CA ASP A 95 9.24 0.67 -14.26
C ASP A 95 9.48 0.47 -12.75
N TYR A 96 8.69 -0.41 -12.16
CA TYR A 96 8.75 -0.78 -10.76
C TYR A 96 8.88 -2.28 -10.58
N ILE A 97 9.56 -2.65 -9.50
CA ILE A 97 9.66 -4.01 -8.97
C ILE A 97 8.96 -4.02 -7.61
N ILE A 98 8.10 -4.99 -7.39
CA ILE A 98 7.43 -5.20 -6.11
C ILE A 98 7.66 -6.59 -5.56
N GLN A 99 7.70 -6.68 -4.23
CA GLN A 99 7.65 -7.92 -3.47
C GLN A 99 6.77 -7.73 -2.25
N VAL A 100 6.12 -8.80 -1.82
CA VAL A 100 5.22 -8.82 -0.65
C VAL A 100 5.71 -9.86 0.34
N GLN A 101 5.63 -9.55 1.62
CA GLN A 101 5.92 -10.44 2.73
C GLN A 101 4.70 -10.48 3.66
N SER A 102 4.29 -11.67 4.07
CA SER A 102 3.38 -11.88 5.19
C SER A 102 4.09 -11.57 6.50
N ILE A 103 3.37 -10.95 7.43
CA ILE A 103 3.81 -10.67 8.79
C ILE A 103 3.01 -11.57 9.73
N GLY A 104 3.70 -12.35 10.55
CA GLY A 104 3.13 -13.25 11.54
C GLY A 104 3.62 -12.88 12.94
N LEU A 105 3.20 -13.66 13.94
CA LEU A 105 3.56 -13.43 15.34
C LEU A 105 5.07 -13.52 15.61
N HIS A 106 5.76 -14.41 14.90
CA HIS A 106 7.19 -14.68 15.08
C HIS A 106 8.08 -13.94 14.08
N GLY A 107 7.52 -13.02 13.30
CA GLY A 107 8.25 -12.22 12.31
C GLY A 107 7.70 -12.34 10.89
N GLU A 108 8.52 -11.96 9.93
CA GLU A 108 8.13 -11.81 8.52
C GLU A 108 8.54 -13.05 7.70
N SER A 109 7.66 -13.43 6.77
CA SER A 109 7.92 -14.46 5.77
C SER A 109 9.06 -14.08 4.83
N GLN A 110 9.49 -15.05 4.00
CA GLN A 110 10.33 -14.70 2.85
C GLN A 110 9.54 -13.85 1.85
N ALA A 111 10.23 -13.00 1.10
CA ALA A 111 9.63 -12.19 0.07
C ALA A 111 9.02 -13.06 -1.05
N SER A 112 7.88 -12.62 -1.57
CA SER A 112 7.26 -13.20 -2.76
C SER A 112 8.19 -13.13 -3.98
N LYS A 113 7.78 -13.80 -5.06
CA LYS A 113 8.35 -13.56 -6.39
C LYS A 113 8.29 -12.07 -6.72
N ARG A 114 9.34 -11.59 -7.40
CA ARG A 114 9.40 -10.22 -7.91
C ARG A 114 8.39 -10.06 -9.04
N VAL A 115 7.56 -9.03 -8.94
CA VAL A 115 6.62 -8.64 -9.99
C VAL A 115 7.06 -7.32 -10.57
N HIS A 116 7.14 -7.27 -11.89
CA HIS A 116 7.51 -6.09 -12.65
C HIS A 116 6.24 -5.47 -13.24
N PHE A 117 6.12 -4.14 -13.15
CA PHE A 117 5.07 -3.41 -13.85
C PHE A 117 5.56 -2.02 -14.24
N ARG A 118 4.88 -1.43 -15.23
CA ARG A 118 5.11 -0.06 -15.67
C ARG A 118 3.83 0.76 -15.48
N THR A 119 3.98 1.98 -14.97
CA THR A 119 2.87 2.93 -14.86
C THR A 119 2.49 3.50 -16.23
N LEU A 120 1.24 3.93 -16.38
CA LEU A 120 0.77 4.52 -17.64
C LEU A 120 1.26 5.97 -17.80
N LYS A 121 1.12 6.53 -19.00
CA LYS A 121 1.26 7.97 -19.19
C LYS A 121 -0.09 8.66 -18.98
N GLN A 122 -0.09 9.88 -18.41
CA GLN A 122 -1.36 10.61 -18.18
C GLN A 122 -2.15 10.87 -19.48
N SER A 123 -1.46 11.00 -20.62
CA SER A 123 -2.05 11.28 -21.93
C SER A 123 -2.72 10.08 -22.60
N ASP A 124 -2.56 8.85 -22.10
CA ASP A 124 -3.14 7.64 -22.72
C ASP A 124 -4.67 7.52 -22.52
N ARG A 125 -5.33 8.57 -22.00
CA ARG A 125 -6.77 8.63 -21.69
C ARG A 125 -7.65 9.35 -22.71
N LEU A 126 -7.13 9.78 -23.86
CA LEU A 126 -7.97 10.40 -24.89
C LEU A 126 -8.13 9.48 -26.11
N PRO A 127 -9.31 8.88 -26.34
CA PRO A 127 -9.68 8.47 -27.68
C PRO A 127 -10.03 9.73 -28.47
N SER A 128 -9.02 10.42 -29.00
CA SER A 128 -9.21 11.48 -29.99
C SER A 128 -9.53 10.84 -31.34
N ASN A 129 -10.79 10.46 -31.56
CA ASN A 129 -11.31 10.33 -32.92
C ASN A 129 -11.72 11.74 -33.40
N SER A 130 -10.84 12.35 -34.19
CA SER A 130 -11.16 13.51 -35.00
C SER A 130 -11.27 13.10 -36.47
N SER A 131 -12.46 13.19 -37.07
CA SER A 131 -12.60 13.66 -38.46
C SER A 131 -14.05 14.05 -38.84
N ASN A 132 -14.20 15.34 -39.19
CA ASN A 132 -15.05 15.91 -40.26
C ASN A 132 -16.46 16.46 -39.96
N GLN A 133 -16.48 17.80 -39.80
CA GLN A 133 -17.29 18.84 -40.50
C GLN A 133 -18.83 18.71 -40.60
N GLY A 134 -19.52 19.74 -40.10
CA GLY A 134 -20.90 20.06 -40.52
C GLY A 134 -21.57 21.13 -39.64
N ASP A 135 -21.52 22.37 -40.12
CA ASP A 135 -22.42 23.50 -39.80
C ASP A 135 -23.88 23.06 -39.53
N ILE A 136 -24.50 23.50 -38.42
CA ILE A 136 -25.89 24.00 -38.31
C ILE A 136 -26.03 24.78 -36.97
N THR A 137 -26.33 26.06 -37.10
CA THR A 137 -26.83 26.98 -36.07
C THR A 137 -28.19 26.55 -35.52
N MET A 138 -28.39 26.61 -34.20
CA MET A 138 -29.56 27.20 -33.49
C MET A 138 -29.82 26.49 -32.15
N GLU A 139 -29.92 27.33 -31.11
CA GLU A 139 -30.96 27.30 -30.07
C GLU A 139 -31.16 25.98 -29.30
N GLY A 140 -30.63 25.94 -28.08
CA GLY A 140 -30.86 24.86 -27.12
C GLY A 140 -30.45 25.27 -25.71
N LEU A 141 -31.08 26.34 -25.21
CA LEU A 141 -31.20 26.61 -23.78
C LEU A 141 -31.64 25.30 -23.07
N ASP A 142 -31.07 25.03 -21.89
CA ASP A 142 -31.51 23.99 -20.95
C ASP A 142 -31.10 22.53 -21.21
N LYS A 143 -29.79 22.24 -21.14
CA LYS A 143 -29.35 20.87 -20.84
C LYS A 143 -28.07 20.76 -20.00
N GLU A 144 -27.86 21.72 -19.09
CA GLU A 144 -26.81 21.65 -18.05
C GLU A 144 -27.39 21.82 -16.62
N ARG A 145 -28.66 21.44 -16.41
CA ARG A 145 -29.35 21.52 -15.10
C ARG A 145 -30.04 20.22 -14.68
N GLN A 146 -29.48 19.06 -15.03
CA GLN A 146 -30.13 17.77 -14.73
C GLN A 146 -29.22 16.70 -14.13
N LEU A 147 -28.04 17.05 -13.60
CA LEU A 147 -27.24 16.14 -12.75
C LEU A 147 -26.69 16.80 -11.46
N GLN A 148 -27.08 18.03 -11.15
CA GLN A 148 -26.47 18.77 -10.03
C GLN A 148 -27.31 18.88 -8.75
N THR A 149 -28.56 18.44 -8.73
CA THR A 149 -29.43 18.69 -7.56
C THR A 149 -29.37 17.58 -6.50
N GLY A 150 -28.86 16.39 -6.81
CA GLY A 150 -28.74 15.29 -5.84
C GLY A 150 -27.33 15.10 -5.28
N GLU A 151 -26.30 15.23 -6.12
CA GLU A 151 -24.91 14.94 -5.76
C GLU A 151 -24.23 16.09 -5.01
N ILE A 152 -24.57 17.35 -5.35
CA ILE A 152 -24.04 18.54 -4.66
C ILE A 152 -24.56 18.60 -3.22
N ILE A 153 -25.80 18.19 -2.96
CA ILE A 153 -26.36 18.15 -1.60
C ILE A 153 -25.56 17.18 -0.73
N ILE A 154 -25.18 16.02 -1.26
CA ILE A 154 -24.38 15.03 -0.52
C ILE A 154 -23.01 15.62 -0.17
N ILE A 155 -22.33 16.27 -1.13
CA ILE A 155 -21.02 16.90 -0.91
C ILE A 155 -21.13 18.03 0.14
N VAL A 156 -22.16 18.87 0.06
CA VAL A 156 -22.39 19.98 1.02
C VAL A 156 -22.69 19.46 2.42
N VAL A 157 -23.51 18.42 2.57
CA VAL A 157 -23.83 17.82 3.88
C VAL A 157 -22.59 17.17 4.50
N VAL A 158 -21.78 16.45 3.70
CA VAL A 158 -20.52 15.85 4.16
C VAL A 158 -19.51 16.92 4.59
N LEU A 159 -19.39 18.01 3.82
CA LEU A 159 -18.54 19.15 4.18
C LEU A 159 -19.02 19.86 5.44
N LEU A 160 -20.33 20.04 5.63
CA LEU A 160 -20.89 20.65 6.84
C LEU A 160 -20.69 19.76 8.08
N MET A 161 -20.76 18.44 7.93
CA MET A 161 -20.46 17.50 9.01
C MET A 161 -18.96 17.52 9.38
N TRP A 162 -18.07 17.69 8.40
CA TRP A 162 -16.64 17.93 8.62
C TRP A 162 -16.36 19.30 9.27
N ALA A 163 -17.11 20.34 8.91
CA ALA A 163 -16.95 21.68 9.45
C ALA A 163 -17.52 21.82 10.89
N GLY A 164 -18.56 21.06 11.22
CA GLY A 164 -19.14 21.02 12.57
C GLY A 164 -18.17 20.49 13.63
N GLU A 165 -17.36 19.48 13.29
CA GLU A 165 -16.25 18.98 14.11
C GLU A 165 -15.11 20.01 14.27
N PHE A 166 -14.93 20.90 13.29
CA PHE A 166 -13.93 21.97 13.34
C PHE A 166 -14.34 23.14 14.26
N LEU A 167 -15.64 23.43 14.37
CA LEU A 167 -16.16 24.51 15.22
C LEU A 167 -16.35 24.10 16.69
N LEU A 168 -16.56 22.82 16.98
CA LEU A 168 -16.63 22.31 18.37
C LEU A 168 -15.25 22.16 19.03
N ARG A 169 -14.17 22.14 18.24
CA ARG A 169 -12.79 21.97 18.73
C ARG A 169 -12.02 23.28 18.91
N SER A 170 -12.64 24.44 18.62
CA SER A 170 -11.96 25.75 18.68
C SER A 170 -12.08 26.46 20.04
N LEU A 171 -12.60 25.80 21.08
CA LEU A 171 -12.75 26.41 22.42
C LEU A 171 -11.88 25.79 23.52
N ASP A 172 -11.02 24.81 23.21
CA ASP A 172 -10.01 24.36 24.18
C ASP A 172 -8.63 24.17 23.56
N LEU A 173 -7.70 24.95 24.12
CA LEU A 173 -6.25 24.88 24.04
C LEU A 173 -5.56 25.38 22.77
N GLY A 174 -5.14 26.64 22.85
CA GLY A 174 -3.97 27.11 22.15
C GLY A 174 -2.73 26.29 22.51
N ARG A 175 -2.02 25.83 21.47
CA ARG A 175 -0.56 25.81 21.37
C ARG A 175 -0.18 25.39 19.96
N ILE A 176 0.31 26.36 19.19
CA ILE A 176 1.13 26.10 18.01
C ILE A 176 2.51 25.70 18.54
N VAL A 177 2.92 24.45 18.32
CA VAL A 177 4.33 24.09 18.16
C VAL A 177 4.42 23.10 17.00
N ALA A 178 5.16 23.51 15.98
CA ALA A 178 5.58 22.70 14.84
C ALA A 178 6.49 21.55 15.30
N GLY A 179 6.29 20.36 14.74
CA GLY A 179 7.10 19.16 15.03
C GLY A 179 6.29 17.91 14.70
N SER A 180 6.47 17.41 13.48
CA SER A 180 5.52 16.53 12.80
C SER A 180 5.33 15.15 13.43
N GLN A 181 4.04 14.78 13.57
CA GLN A 181 3.45 13.46 13.89
C GLN A 181 3.39 13.16 15.41
N VAL A 182 2.26 12.83 16.03
CA VAL A 182 1.33 11.68 15.85
C VAL A 182 -0.11 12.15 16.26
N PHE A 183 -1.26 11.75 15.69
CA PHE A 183 -2.02 10.49 15.92
C PHE A 183 -3.23 10.30 14.98
N THR A 184 -3.58 9.03 14.87
CA THR A 184 -4.54 8.29 14.02
C THR A 184 -6.01 8.46 14.38
N TRP A 185 -6.93 8.26 13.42
CA TRP A 185 -8.27 7.70 13.67
C TRP A 185 -8.78 6.79 12.53
N HIS A 186 -9.38 5.67 12.93
CA HIS A 186 -10.16 4.72 12.11
C HIS A 186 -11.64 5.12 12.20
N VAL A 187 -12.32 5.21 11.07
CA VAL A 187 -13.45 4.35 10.63
C VAL A 187 -13.48 4.50 9.10
N HIS A 188 -13.58 3.39 8.34
CA HIS A 188 -13.46 3.30 6.86
C HIS A 188 -12.04 3.34 6.24
N LYS A 189 -11.01 2.86 6.95
CA LYS A 189 -9.59 3.11 6.62
C LYS A 189 -9.14 2.75 5.19
N CYS A 190 -8.90 3.80 4.41
CA CYS A 190 -7.66 4.00 3.68
C CYS A 190 -6.46 3.72 4.60
N CYS A 191 -5.61 2.74 4.25
CA CYS A 191 -4.38 2.49 4.98
C CYS A 191 -3.31 3.49 4.55
N PHE A 192 -3.27 4.64 5.23
CA PHE A 192 -2.14 5.57 5.19
C PHE A 192 -1.11 5.06 6.21
N SER A 193 -0.17 4.21 5.78
CA SER A 193 0.96 3.80 6.62
C SER A 193 2.21 4.58 6.22
N LYS A 194 2.46 5.68 6.93
CA LYS A 194 3.80 6.24 7.10
C LYS A 194 4.51 5.40 8.17
N ILE A 195 5.44 4.55 7.76
CA ILE A 195 6.63 4.20 8.55
C ILE A 195 7.76 4.06 7.53
N CYS A 196 8.58 5.10 7.42
CA CYS A 196 9.98 4.95 6.99
C CYS A 196 10.80 4.78 8.27
N LEU A 197 11.56 3.69 8.35
CA LEU A 197 12.78 3.61 9.15
C LEU A 197 13.96 3.83 8.21
#